data_AF-A0A1M5BBV4-F1
#
_entry.id   AF-A0A1M5BBV4-F1
#
_cell.length_a   1.000
_cell.length_b   1.000
_cell.length_c   1.000
_cell.angle_alpha   90.00
_cell.angle_beta   90.00
_cell.angle_gamma   90.00
#
_symmetry.space_group_name_H-M   'P 1'
#
loop_
_entity.id
_entity.type
_entity.pdbx_description
1 polymer ?
#
loop_
_entity_poly.entity_id
_entity_poly.type
_entity_poly.pdbx_seq_one_letter_code
_entity_poly.pdbx_strand_id
1 'polypeptide(L)'
;MQNPDTTWEQFQNWFITKSEGQDGEYIDNLDDIQNTIQYQPKQMPTYSQFVSVFPKLPYPGYAGYFKQMPAKDVYELVGDPLKSLYISKGGDNGIYRNACTVRWSFALNALGILIPQNSLSLRGADINGQPRYYYIRAVTAGDAMQKIFGNPTHKLEGADANNPNKVAAFLKGKTGIYVIVNNDASQANYTGHVDLIQNGHIPGGANAYGVPGGIKSIRIWEFKP
;
A
#
# COMPACT_ATOMS: atom_id res chain seq x y z
N MET A 1 8.23 -28.00 -6.63
CA MET A 1 7.36 -27.68 -7.77
C MET A 1 6.24 -26.79 -7.22
N GLN A 2 6.41 -25.46 -7.24
CA GLN A 2 6.00 -24.56 -8.33
C GLN A 2 4.51 -24.70 -8.63
N ASN A 3 3.68 -23.76 -8.16
CA ASN A 3 2.28 -23.57 -8.55
C ASN A 3 2.09 -23.85 -10.06
N PRO A 4 1.60 -25.05 -10.45
CA PRO A 4 1.42 -25.42 -11.85
C PRO A 4 0.23 -24.70 -12.49
N ASP A 5 -0.63 -24.13 -11.64
CA ASP A 5 -1.98 -23.71 -12.02
C ASP A 5 -2.15 -22.18 -12.07
N THR A 6 -1.06 -21.39 -12.02
CA THR A 6 -1.18 -19.94 -12.25
C THR A 6 -1.36 -19.70 -13.75
N THR A 7 -2.61 -19.56 -14.18
CA THR A 7 -2.97 -19.25 -15.56
C THR A 7 -2.38 -17.90 -15.98
N TRP A 8 -2.19 -17.69 -17.29
CA TRP A 8 -1.78 -16.39 -17.80
C TRP A 8 -2.72 -15.27 -17.34
N GLU A 9 -4.02 -15.54 -17.22
CA GLU A 9 -5.00 -14.58 -16.71
C GLU A 9 -4.78 -14.24 -15.23
N GLN A 10 -4.42 -15.23 -14.39
CA GLN A 10 -3.99 -14.97 -13.00
C GLN A 10 -2.68 -14.18 -12.98
N PHE A 11 -1.72 -14.48 -13.85
CA PHE A 11 -0.49 -13.70 -13.97
C PHE A 11 -0.76 -12.24 -14.40
N GLN A 12 -1.58 -12.01 -15.42
CA GLN A 12 -1.94 -10.65 -15.85
C GLN A 12 -2.68 -9.89 -14.73
N ASN A 13 -3.63 -10.55 -14.05
CA ASN A 13 -4.36 -9.93 -12.95
C ASN A 13 -3.49 -9.67 -11.71
N TRP A 14 -2.43 -10.45 -11.49
CA TRP A 14 -1.55 -10.29 -10.33
C TRP A 14 -0.40 -9.31 -10.60
N PHE A 15 0.08 -9.22 -11.84
CA PHE A 15 1.31 -8.50 -12.17
C PHE A 15 1.14 -7.34 -13.18
N ILE A 16 -0.01 -7.24 -13.87
CA ILE A 16 -0.22 -6.26 -14.96
C ILE A 16 -1.29 -5.20 -14.61
N THR A 17 -1.91 -5.24 -13.43
CA THR A 17 -2.81 -4.13 -13.04
C THR A 17 -2.02 -2.82 -12.93
N LYS A 18 -2.66 -1.76 -13.44
CA LYS A 18 -2.11 -0.42 -13.50
C LYS A 18 -2.40 0.34 -12.22
N SER A 19 -1.56 1.32 -11.93
CA SER A 19 -1.67 2.22 -10.78
C SER A 19 -3.09 2.77 -10.60
N GLU A 20 -3.53 2.87 -9.33
CA GLU A 20 -4.72 3.63 -8.92
C GLU A 20 -4.60 5.13 -9.28
N GLY A 21 -3.39 5.60 -9.61
CA GLY A 21 -3.07 6.96 -9.98
C GLY A 21 -2.59 7.81 -8.81
N GLN A 22 -2.85 9.11 -8.88
CA GLN A 22 -2.31 10.10 -7.94
C GLN A 22 -2.74 9.82 -6.50
N ASP A 23 -1.76 9.93 -5.60
CA ASP A 23 -1.83 9.67 -4.16
C ASP A 23 -1.63 10.95 -3.32
N GLY A 24 -1.93 12.10 -3.93
CA GLY A 24 -1.94 13.42 -3.30
C GLY A 24 -1.21 14.50 -4.08
N GLU A 25 -1.08 15.67 -3.45
CA GLU A 25 -0.30 16.80 -3.97
C GLU A 25 1.22 16.47 -3.95
N TYR A 26 2.01 17.14 -4.80
CA TYR A 26 3.47 17.05 -4.71
C TYR A 26 3.96 17.64 -3.39
N ILE A 27 4.96 17.02 -2.76
CA ILE A 27 5.61 17.51 -1.54
C ILE A 27 7.10 17.65 -1.82
N ASP A 28 7.61 18.86 -1.64
CA ASP A 28 9.04 19.13 -1.72
C ASP A 28 9.76 18.64 -0.45
N ASN A 29 11.01 18.20 -0.59
CA ASN A 29 11.86 17.71 0.52
C ASN A 29 11.21 16.58 1.35
N LEU A 30 10.46 15.68 0.70
CA LEU A 30 9.75 14.60 1.37
C LEU A 30 10.65 13.70 2.22
N ASP A 31 11.85 13.38 1.72
CA ASP A 31 12.81 12.54 2.45
C ASP A 31 13.28 13.22 3.75
N ASP A 32 13.51 14.53 3.73
CA ASP A 32 13.90 15.30 4.92
C ASP A 32 12.77 15.31 5.96
N ILE A 33 11.54 15.55 5.52
CA ILE A 33 10.37 15.52 6.41
C ILE A 33 10.25 14.13 7.04
N GLN A 34 10.33 13.06 6.25
CA GLN A 34 10.23 11.68 6.75
C GLN A 34 11.31 11.41 7.81
N ASN A 35 12.55 11.86 7.60
CA ASN A 35 13.65 11.68 8.56
C ASN A 35 13.39 12.32 9.93
N THR A 36 12.51 13.33 10.02
CA THR A 36 12.12 13.93 11.31
C THR A 36 11.05 13.13 12.06
N ILE A 37 10.29 12.27 11.37
CA ILE A 37 9.16 11.54 11.98
C ILE A 37 9.68 10.34 12.79
N GLN A 38 9.34 10.33 14.07
CA GLN A 38 9.65 9.24 14.98
C GLN A 38 8.44 8.33 15.16
N TYR A 39 8.70 7.02 15.19
CA TYR A 39 7.70 6.00 15.45
C TYR A 39 8.14 5.14 16.63
N GLN A 40 7.15 4.60 17.34
CA GLN A 40 7.43 3.57 18.34
C GLN A 40 7.56 2.23 17.61
N PRO A 41 8.69 1.51 17.74
CA PRO A 41 8.83 0.19 17.14
C PRO A 41 7.74 -0.77 17.65
N LYS A 42 7.18 -1.58 16.75
CA LYS A 42 6.16 -2.59 17.03
C LYS A 42 6.51 -3.89 16.32
N GLN A 43 5.94 -4.99 16.81
CA GLN A 43 5.95 -6.24 16.05
C GLN A 43 4.94 -6.15 14.91
N MET A 44 5.27 -6.78 13.78
CA MET A 44 4.30 -6.99 12.71
C MET A 44 3.06 -7.71 13.26
N PRO A 45 1.84 -7.32 12.85
CA PRO A 45 0.66 -8.10 13.17
C PRO A 45 0.75 -9.49 12.50
N THR A 46 -0.03 -10.44 13.00
CA THR A 46 -0.25 -11.71 12.28
C THR A 46 -1.07 -11.47 11.02
N TYR A 47 -1.01 -12.42 10.09
CA TYR A 47 -1.83 -12.39 8.88
C TYR A 47 -3.32 -12.25 9.21
N SER A 48 -3.83 -13.04 10.17
CA SER A 48 -5.25 -13.02 10.54
C SER A 48 -5.67 -11.68 11.14
N GLN A 49 -4.84 -11.09 12.00
CA GLN A 49 -5.07 -9.76 12.57
C GLN A 49 -5.16 -8.70 11.47
N PHE A 50 -4.15 -8.60 10.61
CA PHE A 50 -4.12 -7.58 9.55
C PHE A 50 -5.28 -7.77 8.58
N VAL A 51 -5.49 -9.00 8.10
CA VAL A 51 -6.56 -9.30 7.15
C VAL A 51 -7.93 -9.06 7.78
N SER A 52 -8.16 -9.28 9.07
CA SER A 52 -9.47 -9.03 9.68
C SER A 52 -9.94 -7.57 9.56
N VAL A 53 -9.01 -6.61 9.51
CA VAL A 53 -9.31 -5.16 9.46
C VAL A 53 -8.94 -4.49 8.15
N PHE A 54 -8.11 -5.11 7.31
CA PHE A 54 -7.69 -4.52 6.04
C PHE A 54 -8.89 -4.33 5.11
N PRO A 55 -9.16 -3.09 4.61
CA PRO A 55 -10.26 -2.83 3.70
C PRO A 55 -10.09 -3.58 2.37
N LYS A 56 -10.96 -4.55 2.14
CA LYS A 56 -10.89 -5.49 1.01
C LYS A 56 -12.26 -6.08 0.71
N LEU A 57 -12.40 -6.70 -0.45
CA LEU A 57 -13.60 -7.44 -0.85
C LEU A 57 -13.23 -8.91 -1.13
N PRO A 58 -14.16 -9.86 -0.96
CA PRO A 58 -13.97 -11.22 -1.48
C PRO A 58 -13.62 -11.17 -2.98
N TYR A 59 -12.80 -12.11 -3.45
CA TYR A 59 -12.56 -12.29 -4.88
C TYR A 59 -13.46 -13.42 -5.42
N PRO A 60 -14.58 -13.10 -6.11
CA PRO A 60 -15.44 -14.14 -6.71
C PRO A 60 -14.62 -15.02 -7.67
N GLY A 61 -14.74 -16.34 -7.49
CA GLY A 61 -13.98 -17.34 -8.26
C GLY A 61 -12.61 -17.72 -7.67
N TYR A 62 -12.12 -17.03 -6.64
CA TYR A 62 -10.81 -17.29 -6.02
C TYR A 62 -10.92 -17.33 -4.50
N ALA A 63 -11.35 -18.49 -3.97
CA ALA A 63 -11.53 -18.68 -2.54
C ALA A 63 -10.21 -18.41 -1.77
N GLY A 64 -10.30 -17.66 -0.67
CA GLY A 64 -9.15 -17.26 0.14
C GLY A 64 -8.38 -16.03 -0.37
N TYR A 65 -8.72 -15.52 -1.54
CA TYR A 65 -8.13 -14.31 -2.11
C TYR A 65 -9.09 -13.11 -2.04
N PHE A 66 -8.51 -11.92 -2.06
CA PHE A 66 -9.26 -10.67 -1.98
C PHE A 66 -9.09 -9.81 -3.22
N LYS A 67 -10.12 -9.03 -3.53
CA LYS A 67 -10.03 -7.85 -4.38
C LYS A 67 -9.87 -6.62 -3.52
N GLN A 68 -9.27 -5.61 -4.12
CA GLN A 68 -9.20 -4.29 -3.53
C GLN A 68 -10.62 -3.70 -3.33
N MET A 69 -10.85 -3.08 -2.17
CA MET A 69 -12.06 -2.28 -1.93
C MET A 69 -11.95 -0.93 -2.66
N PRO A 70 -12.96 -0.47 -3.43
CA PRO A 70 -12.90 0.82 -4.14
C PRO A 70 -12.57 2.02 -3.25
N ALA A 71 -11.86 3.02 -3.79
CA ALA A 71 -11.38 4.17 -3.00
C ALA A 71 -12.51 4.91 -2.29
N LYS A 72 -13.63 5.19 -2.98
CA LYS A 72 -14.83 5.80 -2.37
C LYS A 72 -15.30 5.08 -1.09
N ASP A 73 -15.28 3.76 -1.07
CA ASP A 73 -15.77 2.95 0.05
C ASP A 73 -14.74 2.98 1.20
N VAL A 74 -13.44 3.06 0.88
CA VAL A 74 -12.38 3.25 1.86
C VAL A 74 -12.50 4.63 2.53
N TYR A 75 -12.72 5.70 1.76
CA TYR A 75 -12.90 7.04 2.31
C TYR A 75 -14.17 7.14 3.16
N GLU A 76 -15.22 6.37 2.86
CA GLU A 76 -16.39 6.23 3.74
C GLU A 76 -16.01 5.63 5.10
N LEU A 77 -15.18 4.58 5.13
CA LEU A 77 -14.70 3.97 6.37
C LEU A 77 -13.82 4.92 7.20
N VAL A 78 -13.04 5.78 6.53
CA VAL A 78 -12.17 6.75 7.20
C VAL A 78 -12.96 7.92 7.80
N GLY A 79 -14.00 8.38 7.10
CA GLY A 79 -14.83 9.51 7.51
C GLY A 79 -14.13 10.87 7.41
N ASP A 80 -14.80 11.90 7.94
CA ASP A 80 -14.38 13.29 7.82
C ASP A 80 -13.28 13.69 8.82
N PRO A 81 -12.39 14.63 8.46
CA PRO A 81 -12.43 15.49 7.27
C PRO A 81 -11.82 14.88 5.99
N LEU A 82 -11.13 13.74 6.07
CA LEU A 82 -10.44 13.18 4.90
C LEU A 82 -11.40 12.75 3.78
N LYS A 83 -12.57 12.18 4.12
CA LYS A 83 -13.63 11.88 3.16
C LYS A 83 -14.06 13.12 2.36
N SER A 84 -14.39 14.21 3.05
CA SER A 84 -14.74 15.49 2.41
C SER A 84 -13.62 16.04 1.53
N LEU A 85 -12.36 15.90 1.94
CA LEU A 85 -11.21 16.31 1.12
C LEU A 85 -11.12 15.50 -0.18
N TYR A 86 -11.26 14.17 -0.11
CA TYR A 86 -11.30 13.31 -1.30
C TYR A 86 -12.43 13.70 -2.26
N ILE A 87 -13.65 13.93 -1.76
CA ILE A 87 -14.81 14.35 -2.58
C ILE A 87 -14.56 15.72 -3.23
N SER A 88 -14.18 16.72 -2.44
CA SER A 88 -13.99 18.10 -2.92
C SER A 88 -12.86 18.24 -3.95
N LYS A 89 -11.94 17.27 -4.00
CA LYS A 89 -10.80 17.24 -4.93
C LYS A 89 -11.00 16.28 -6.10
N GLY A 90 -12.24 15.87 -6.38
CA GLY A 90 -12.63 15.15 -7.59
C GLY A 90 -12.93 13.66 -7.41
N GLY A 91 -12.92 13.14 -6.17
CA GLY A 91 -13.25 11.74 -5.88
C GLY A 91 -12.35 10.75 -6.63
N ASP A 92 -12.96 9.74 -7.25
CA ASP A 92 -12.25 8.71 -8.05
C ASP A 92 -11.52 9.29 -9.29
N ASN A 93 -11.82 10.53 -9.68
CA ASN A 93 -11.12 11.24 -10.75
C ASN A 93 -10.10 12.26 -10.23
N GLY A 94 -10.00 12.39 -8.90
CA GLY A 94 -9.23 13.41 -8.23
C GLY A 94 -7.79 13.02 -7.89
N ILE A 95 -7.07 13.95 -7.28
CA ILE A 95 -5.68 13.77 -6.85
C ILE A 95 -5.51 12.83 -5.65
N TYR A 96 -6.61 12.51 -4.95
CA TYR A 96 -6.65 11.59 -3.80
C TYR A 96 -7.30 10.25 -4.15
N ARG A 97 -7.48 9.94 -5.44
CA ARG A 97 -8.17 8.72 -5.89
C ARG A 97 -7.45 7.43 -5.50
N ASN A 98 -6.14 7.48 -5.32
CA ASN A 98 -5.38 6.33 -4.87
C ASN A 98 -5.56 6.12 -3.37
N ALA A 99 -6.19 5.02 -2.99
CA ALA A 99 -6.47 4.70 -1.60
C ALA A 99 -5.53 3.62 -1.04
N CYS A 100 -4.47 3.21 -1.75
CA CYS A 100 -3.57 2.12 -1.32
C CYS A 100 -3.05 2.35 0.11
N THR A 101 -2.46 3.52 0.36
CA THR A 101 -1.92 3.90 1.67
C THR A 101 -3.00 4.17 2.69
N VAL A 102 -4.18 4.61 2.25
CA VAL A 102 -5.31 4.86 3.14
C VAL A 102 -5.83 3.53 3.70
N ARG A 103 -5.92 2.47 2.88
CA ARG A 103 -6.27 1.11 3.33
C ARG A 103 -5.26 0.56 4.34
N TRP A 104 -3.97 0.74 4.07
CA TRP A 104 -2.90 0.36 4.98
C TRP A 104 -2.97 1.13 6.31
N SER A 105 -3.12 2.46 6.25
CA SER A 105 -3.23 3.33 7.43
C SER A 105 -4.47 2.97 8.28
N PHE A 106 -5.59 2.68 7.61
CA PHE A 106 -6.81 2.22 8.27
C PHE A 106 -6.58 0.92 9.04
N ALA A 107 -5.94 -0.08 8.41
CA ALA A 107 -5.64 -1.35 9.07
C ALA A 107 -4.74 -1.16 10.30
N LEU A 108 -3.69 -0.32 10.20
CA LEU A 108 -2.83 -0.04 11.35
C LEU A 108 -3.58 0.67 12.49
N ASN A 109 -4.38 1.70 12.17
CA ASN A 109 -5.21 2.39 13.16
C ASN A 109 -6.19 1.44 13.85
N ALA A 110 -6.83 0.53 13.10
CA ALA A 110 -7.75 -0.47 13.64
C ALA A 110 -7.05 -1.50 14.55
N LEU A 111 -5.76 -1.77 14.33
CA LEU A 111 -4.93 -2.63 15.18
C LEU A 111 -4.28 -1.88 16.37
N GLY A 112 -4.58 -0.59 16.56
CA GLY A 112 -3.98 0.22 17.62
C GLY A 112 -2.53 0.66 17.34
N ILE A 113 -2.03 0.43 16.12
CA ILE A 113 -0.77 0.99 15.63
C ILE A 113 -1.10 2.34 15.00
N LEU A 114 -1.27 3.34 15.87
CA LEU A 114 -1.80 4.64 15.46
C LEU A 114 -0.79 5.39 14.59
N ILE A 115 -1.27 5.94 13.48
CA ILE A 115 -0.48 6.88 12.67
C ILE A 115 -0.39 8.21 13.46
N PRO A 116 0.82 8.74 13.68
CA PRO A 116 0.99 9.98 14.42
C PRO A 116 0.50 11.18 13.59
N GLN A 117 0.03 12.22 14.29
CA GLN A 117 -0.17 13.53 13.67
C GLN A 117 1.18 14.14 13.29
N ASN A 118 1.38 14.43 12.01
CA ASN A 118 2.53 15.13 11.47
C ASN A 118 2.16 15.80 10.12
N SER A 119 3.12 16.47 9.51
CA SER A 119 2.95 17.20 8.23
C SER A 119 2.60 16.33 7.03
N LEU A 120 2.82 15.00 7.08
CA LEU A 120 2.51 14.07 6.00
C LEU A 120 1.17 13.33 6.20
N SER A 121 0.60 13.41 7.39
CA SER A 121 -0.63 12.72 7.75
C SER A 121 -1.86 13.62 7.60
N LEU A 122 -2.97 13.05 7.14
CA LEU A 122 -4.26 13.73 7.07
C LEU A 122 -5.22 13.15 8.10
N ARG A 123 -6.04 14.01 8.70
CA ARG A 123 -7.01 13.64 9.73
C ARG A 123 -8.27 13.02 9.10
N GLY A 124 -8.69 11.86 9.58
CA GLY A 124 -10.02 11.27 9.34
C GLY A 124 -10.92 11.45 10.57
N ALA A 125 -11.89 10.54 10.73
CA ALA A 125 -12.86 10.62 11.82
C ALA A 125 -12.23 10.41 13.22
N ASP A 126 -12.94 10.90 14.23
CA ASP A 126 -12.65 10.55 15.62
C ASP A 126 -13.25 9.17 15.93
N ILE A 127 -12.44 8.29 16.53
CA ILE A 127 -12.89 6.99 17.03
C ILE A 127 -12.70 7.00 18.54
N ASN A 128 -13.79 6.82 19.27
CA ASN A 128 -13.82 6.89 20.74
C ASN A 128 -13.24 8.22 21.28
N GLY A 129 -13.58 9.33 20.63
CA GLY A 129 -13.11 10.67 21.00
C GLY A 129 -11.63 10.95 20.71
N GLN A 130 -10.95 10.10 19.94
CA GLN A 130 -9.55 10.27 19.56
C GLN A 130 -9.42 10.38 18.04
N PRO A 131 -8.67 11.38 17.52
CA PRO A 131 -8.48 11.54 16.09
C PRO A 131 -7.70 10.37 15.50
N ARG A 132 -8.07 9.99 14.27
CA ARG A 132 -7.30 9.06 13.45
C ARG A 132 -6.64 9.82 12.32
N TYR A 133 -5.36 9.52 12.10
CA TYR A 133 -4.57 10.10 11.03
C TYR A 133 -4.21 9.04 10.00
N TYR A 134 -3.99 9.44 8.76
CA TYR A 134 -3.79 8.55 7.64
C TYR A 134 -2.68 9.11 6.76
N TYR A 135 -1.74 8.25 6.37
CA TYR A 135 -0.87 8.56 5.25
C TYR A 135 -1.61 8.26 3.94
N ILE A 136 -1.29 9.04 2.91
CA ILE A 136 -1.88 8.91 1.58
C ILE A 136 -0.86 8.42 0.54
N ARG A 137 0.44 8.63 0.77
CA ARG A 137 1.52 8.29 -0.17
C ARG A 137 2.24 6.99 0.19
N ALA A 138 2.46 6.15 -0.81
CA ALA A 138 3.09 4.85 -0.61
C ALA A 138 4.56 4.95 -0.16
N VAL A 139 5.30 5.97 -0.61
CA VAL A 139 6.67 6.22 -0.14
C VAL A 139 6.71 6.50 1.37
N THR A 140 5.73 7.25 1.89
CA THR A 140 5.59 7.52 3.33
C THR A 140 5.20 6.27 4.10
N ALA A 141 4.34 5.42 3.51
CA ALA A 141 4.05 4.10 4.07
C ALA A 141 5.31 3.23 4.16
N GLY A 142 6.16 3.24 3.12
CA GLY A 142 7.40 2.48 3.08
C GLY A 142 8.41 2.90 4.14
N ASP A 143 8.55 4.21 4.38
CA ASP A 143 9.36 4.76 5.47
C ASP A 143 8.80 4.37 6.85
N ALA A 144 7.48 4.55 7.04
CA ALA A 144 6.80 4.19 8.27
C ALA A 144 6.92 2.69 8.58
N MET A 145 6.75 1.81 7.58
CA MET A 145 6.93 0.37 7.71
C MET A 145 8.33 0.02 8.24
N GLN A 146 9.37 0.67 7.72
CA GLN A 146 10.74 0.42 8.16
C GLN A 146 10.99 0.89 9.60
N LYS A 147 10.45 2.05 9.98
CA LYS A 147 10.62 2.62 11.32
C LYS A 147 9.76 1.93 12.39
N ILE A 148 8.56 1.46 12.02
CA ILE A 148 7.66 0.75 12.93
C ILE A 148 8.10 -0.71 13.07
N PHE A 149 8.35 -1.42 11.98
CA PHE A 149 8.52 -2.88 11.99
C PHE A 149 9.96 -3.36 11.74
N GLY A 150 10.89 -2.45 11.46
CA GLY A 150 12.27 -2.78 11.13
C GLY A 150 12.46 -3.09 9.64
N ASN A 151 13.59 -3.71 9.30
CA ASN A 151 13.93 -4.00 7.90
C ASN A 151 12.92 -4.96 7.24
N PRO A 152 12.65 -4.79 5.93
CA PRO A 152 11.79 -5.72 5.21
C PRO A 152 12.41 -7.11 5.16
N THR A 153 11.57 -8.15 5.27
CA THR A 153 11.97 -9.55 5.11
C THR A 153 12.55 -9.81 3.72
N HIS A 154 12.00 -9.15 2.70
CA HIS A 154 12.46 -9.26 1.32
C HIS A 154 12.54 -7.91 0.65
N LYS A 155 13.54 -7.75 -0.21
CA LYS A 155 13.82 -6.50 -0.93
C LYS A 155 14.33 -6.82 -2.34
N LEU A 156 13.82 -6.10 -3.34
CA LEU A 156 14.29 -6.13 -4.73
C LEU A 156 14.50 -4.68 -5.19
N GLU A 157 15.63 -4.38 -5.83
CA GLU A 157 16.02 -3.00 -6.18
C GLU A 157 16.73 -2.94 -7.54
N GLY A 158 16.94 -1.71 -8.03
CA GLY A 158 17.72 -1.45 -9.23
C GLY A 158 17.15 -2.15 -10.47
N ALA A 159 18.03 -2.67 -11.33
CA ALA A 159 17.63 -3.35 -12.57
C ALA A 159 16.68 -4.53 -12.33
N ASP A 160 16.79 -5.20 -11.18
CA ASP A 160 15.99 -6.38 -10.88
C ASP A 160 14.55 -6.02 -10.51
N ALA A 161 14.35 -4.90 -9.80
CA ALA A 161 13.02 -4.36 -9.53
C ALA A 161 12.30 -3.87 -10.79
N ASN A 162 13.04 -3.61 -11.87
CA ASN A 162 12.52 -3.17 -13.16
C ASN A 162 12.41 -4.30 -14.19
N ASN A 163 12.70 -5.55 -13.80
CA ASN A 163 12.58 -6.72 -14.67
C ASN A 163 11.32 -7.53 -14.30
N PRO A 164 10.29 -7.58 -15.16
CA PRO A 164 9.02 -8.24 -14.85
C PRO A 164 9.14 -9.72 -14.45
N ASN A 165 10.07 -10.46 -15.07
CA ASN A 165 10.28 -11.87 -14.74
C ASN A 165 10.91 -12.04 -13.36
N LYS A 166 11.86 -11.17 -13.00
CA LYS A 166 12.46 -11.18 -11.66
C LYS A 166 11.46 -10.72 -10.60
N VAL A 167 10.62 -9.72 -10.89
CA VAL A 167 9.54 -9.29 -10.02
C VAL A 167 8.55 -10.43 -9.78
N ALA A 168 8.06 -11.09 -10.82
CA ALA A 168 7.13 -12.21 -10.66
C ALA A 168 7.73 -13.36 -9.84
N ALA A 169 9.00 -13.72 -10.10
CA ALA A 169 9.71 -14.73 -9.33
C ALA A 169 9.88 -14.30 -7.86
N PHE A 170 10.17 -13.02 -7.61
CA PHE A 170 10.30 -12.45 -6.28
C PHE A 170 8.99 -12.48 -5.50
N LEU A 171 7.84 -12.22 -6.11
CA LEU A 171 6.55 -12.18 -5.39
C LEU A 171 5.99 -13.56 -5.04
N LYS A 172 6.39 -14.60 -5.77
CA LYS A 172 5.86 -15.95 -5.62
C LYS A 172 5.98 -16.48 -4.18
N GLY A 173 4.85 -16.96 -3.63
CA GLY A 173 4.81 -17.59 -2.31
C GLY A 173 4.79 -16.62 -1.12
N LYS A 174 4.92 -15.32 -1.35
CA LYS A 174 5.06 -14.33 -0.27
C LYS A 174 3.72 -13.92 0.30
N THR A 175 3.66 -13.79 1.63
CA THR A 175 2.46 -13.35 2.35
C THR A 175 2.83 -12.33 3.41
N GLY A 176 2.27 -11.12 3.32
CA GLY A 176 2.78 -9.98 4.09
C GLY A 176 2.18 -8.65 3.69
N ILE A 177 2.90 -7.58 4.01
CA ILE A 177 2.65 -6.23 3.49
C ILE A 177 3.66 -5.94 2.39
N TYR A 178 3.16 -5.68 1.20
CA TYR A 178 3.90 -5.33 0.00
C TYR A 178 3.99 -3.80 -0.13
N VAL A 179 5.19 -3.29 -0.40
CA VAL A 179 5.42 -1.88 -0.72
C VAL A 179 6.32 -1.78 -1.94
N ILE A 180 5.89 -1.02 -2.94
CA ILE A 180 6.71 -0.57 -4.07
C ILE A 180 6.86 0.94 -3.99
N VAL A 181 8.07 1.42 -4.26
CA VAL A 181 8.40 2.85 -4.32
C VAL A 181 8.97 3.14 -5.69
N ASN A 182 8.41 4.15 -6.36
CA ASN A 182 8.85 4.57 -7.68
C ASN A 182 10.16 5.36 -7.58
N ASN A 183 10.98 5.28 -8.63
CA ASN A 183 12.23 6.03 -8.71
C ASN A 183 11.98 7.50 -9.06
N ASP A 184 10.98 7.78 -9.89
CA ASP A 184 10.53 9.13 -10.22
C ASP A 184 8.99 9.20 -10.13
N ALA A 185 8.50 9.74 -9.01
CA ALA A 185 7.07 9.91 -8.78
C ALA A 185 6.42 10.93 -9.71
N SER A 186 7.19 11.90 -10.24
CA SER A 186 6.68 12.95 -11.12
C SER A 186 6.31 12.38 -12.49
N GLN A 187 7.11 11.47 -13.03
CA GLN A 187 6.80 10.78 -14.28
C GLN A 187 5.69 9.74 -14.10
N ALA A 188 5.70 9.03 -12.97
CA ALA A 188 4.69 8.01 -12.68
C ALA A 188 3.31 8.61 -12.36
N ASN A 189 3.25 9.85 -11.87
CA ASN A 189 2.08 10.49 -11.25
C ASN A 189 1.58 9.79 -9.97
N TYR A 190 2.45 9.06 -9.27
CA TYR A 190 2.19 8.45 -7.95
C TYR A 190 3.51 8.02 -7.32
N THR A 191 3.55 7.95 -5.98
CA THR A 191 4.81 7.64 -5.27
C THR A 191 5.13 6.14 -5.21
N GLY A 192 4.13 5.29 -5.39
CA GLY A 192 4.27 3.83 -5.35
C GLY A 192 2.95 3.12 -5.01
N HIS A 193 3.04 1.92 -4.46
CA HIS A 193 1.88 1.14 -4.00
C HIS A 193 2.17 0.47 -2.67
N VAL A 194 1.16 0.36 -1.82
CA VAL A 194 1.21 -0.43 -0.59
C VAL A 194 -0.06 -1.27 -0.48
N ASP A 195 0.10 -2.56 -0.17
CA ASP A 195 -1.01 -3.48 -0.16
C ASP A 195 -0.70 -4.74 0.65
N LEU A 196 -1.74 -5.55 0.85
CA LEU A 196 -1.62 -6.94 1.26
C LEU A 196 -1.00 -7.76 0.10
N ILE A 197 -0.12 -8.70 0.43
CA ILE A 197 0.27 -9.78 -0.48
C ILE A 197 -0.08 -11.13 0.15
N GLN A 198 -0.64 -12.05 -0.65
CA GLN A 198 -1.07 -13.38 -0.24
C GLN A 198 -0.62 -14.41 -1.26
N ASN A 199 0.35 -15.26 -0.89
CA ASN A 199 0.92 -16.25 -1.79
C ASN A 199 1.31 -15.65 -3.17
N GLY A 200 1.82 -14.42 -3.18
CA GLY A 200 2.16 -13.67 -4.40
C GLY A 200 1.03 -12.88 -5.07
N HIS A 201 -0.23 -13.05 -4.64
CA HIS A 201 -1.36 -12.24 -5.10
C HIS A 201 -1.44 -10.93 -4.33
N ILE A 202 -1.65 -9.82 -5.03
CA ILE A 202 -1.86 -8.49 -4.46
C ILE A 202 -3.26 -8.00 -4.87
N PRO A 203 -4.16 -7.62 -3.95
CA PRO A 203 -5.53 -7.23 -4.30
C PRO A 203 -5.67 -6.05 -5.26
N GLY A 204 -4.83 -5.02 -5.15
CA GLY A 204 -4.68 -3.92 -6.13
C GLY A 204 -3.69 -4.23 -7.27
N GLY A 205 -3.16 -5.45 -7.26
CA GLY A 205 -2.07 -5.98 -8.07
C GLY A 205 -0.72 -5.27 -7.88
N ALA A 206 0.29 -5.77 -8.59
CA ALA A 206 1.68 -5.48 -8.26
C ALA A 206 2.15 -4.06 -8.59
N ASN A 207 1.51 -3.35 -9.53
CA ASN A 207 1.94 -2.02 -9.96
C ASN A 207 3.44 -1.93 -10.35
N ALA A 208 3.97 -3.03 -10.91
CA ALA A 208 5.40 -3.20 -11.17
C ALA A 208 5.77 -3.31 -12.66
N TYR A 209 4.80 -3.15 -13.57
CA TYR A 209 5.00 -3.26 -15.01
C TYR A 209 4.81 -1.91 -15.71
N GLY A 210 5.77 -1.53 -16.56
CA GLY A 210 5.67 -0.32 -17.38
C GLY A 210 5.58 0.98 -16.57
N VAL A 211 6.17 1.01 -15.37
CA VAL A 211 6.16 2.19 -14.48
C VAL A 211 7.05 3.29 -15.09
N PRO A 212 6.49 4.46 -15.47
CA PRO A 212 7.30 5.59 -15.95
C PRO A 212 8.32 6.01 -14.89
N GLY A 213 9.56 6.31 -15.31
CA GLY A 213 10.66 6.62 -14.41
C GLY A 213 11.28 5.42 -13.66
N GLY A 214 10.62 4.25 -13.72
CA GLY A 214 11.10 3.00 -13.13
C GLY A 214 10.84 2.88 -11.62
N ILE A 215 11.22 1.73 -11.08
CA ILE A 215 10.99 1.32 -9.70
C ILE A 215 12.29 1.45 -8.91
N LYS A 216 12.24 2.16 -7.77
CA LYS A 216 13.37 2.28 -6.84
C LYS A 216 13.55 0.99 -6.06
N SER A 217 12.47 0.51 -5.46
CA SER A 217 12.50 -0.70 -4.65
C SER A 217 11.12 -1.35 -4.52
N ILE A 218 11.12 -2.69 -4.42
CA ILE A 218 10.00 -3.51 -3.96
C ILE A 218 10.41 -4.14 -2.63
N ARG A 219 9.55 -4.04 -1.61
CA ARG A 219 9.81 -4.45 -0.23
C ARG A 219 8.63 -5.24 0.30
N ILE A 220 8.91 -6.30 1.04
CA ILE A 220 7.87 -7.12 1.69
C ILE A 220 8.26 -7.36 3.14
N TRP A 221 7.33 -7.08 4.05
CA TRP A 221 7.37 -7.53 5.43
C TRP A 221 6.44 -8.73 5.55
N GLU A 222 7.00 -9.92 5.67
CA GLU A 222 6.17 -11.13 5.81
C GLU A 222 5.52 -11.16 7.20
N PHE A 223 4.27 -11.62 7.23
CA PHE A 223 3.62 -11.89 8.51
C PHE A 223 4.32 -13.06 9.18
N LYS A 224 4.61 -12.93 10.48
CA LYS A 224 5.15 -14.05 11.24
C LYS A 224 4.06 -15.13 11.40
N PRO A 225 4.44 -16.42 11.44
CA PRO A 225 3.53 -17.53 11.72
C PRO A 225 2.74 -17.35 13.02
#